data_AF-A0A2I0P5J1-F1
#
_entry.id   AF-A0A2I0P5J1-F1
#
_cell.length_a   1.000
_cell.length_b   1.000
_cell.length_c   1.000
_cell.angle_alpha   90.00
_cell.angle_beta   90.00
_cell.angle_gamma   90.00
#
_symmetry.space_group_name_H-M   'P 1'
#
loop_
_entity.id
_entity.type
_entity.pdbx_description
1 polymer ?
#
loop_
_entity_poly.entity_id
_entity_poly.type
_entity_poly.pdbx_seq_one_letter_code
_entity_poly.pdbx_strand_id
1 'polypeptide(L)'
;MRPILAVIVGITIVYAGMHFFILPESPDVTRIENITPLESPAYNPAVLDLWEIAVKRTSVENESATLLRLETNIAGDGAVRVIWLYFYGEEGGEQHAYEVYVGPGGTVSAKSQKFDYSVQGVHPLPLLREIDAIALEDIPFRDRGMTILLSANAYGDHYNETRGRLYEVSNGGFRPVKKVTFGPDAYWYTITITPHRDTEPPLSTGELPDCMITFTRQDIAVAESVVYG
;
A
#
# COMPACT_ATOMS: atom_id res chain seq x y z
N MET A 1 -8.38 -34.17 -7.47
CA MET A 1 -8.17 -33.79 -6.05
C MET A 1 -6.71 -33.46 -5.69
N ARG A 2 -5.68 -34.14 -6.24
CA ARG A 2 -4.26 -33.83 -5.95
C ARG A 2 -3.71 -32.44 -6.38
N PRO A 3 -4.14 -31.82 -7.51
CA PRO A 3 -3.52 -30.55 -7.93
C PRO A 3 -3.98 -29.35 -7.08
N ILE A 4 -5.24 -29.35 -6.62
CA ILE A 4 -5.78 -28.27 -5.80
C ILE A 4 -5.11 -28.25 -4.41
N LEU A 5 -4.86 -29.43 -3.83
CA LEU A 5 -4.14 -29.53 -2.56
C LEU A 5 -2.70 -29.01 -2.68
N ALA A 6 -2.01 -29.28 -3.79
CA ALA A 6 -0.65 -28.79 -4.03
C ALA A 6 -0.62 -27.26 -4.21
N VAL A 7 -1.64 -26.68 -4.85
CA VAL A 7 -1.78 -25.21 -4.97
C VAL A 7 -2.05 -24.57 -3.61
N ILE A 8 -2.95 -25.15 -2.80
CA ILE A 8 -3.24 -24.63 -1.45
C ILE A 8 -1.99 -24.73 -0.57
N VAL A 9 -1.31 -25.87 -0.55
CA VAL A 9 -0.06 -26.06 0.20
C VAL A 9 1.03 -25.11 -0.30
N GLY A 10 1.16 -24.91 -1.61
CA GLY A 10 2.10 -23.93 -2.19
C GLY A 10 1.79 -22.50 -1.74
N ILE A 11 0.53 -22.08 -1.79
CA ILE A 11 0.11 -20.74 -1.33
C ILE A 11 0.33 -20.60 0.18
N THR A 12 -0.01 -21.62 0.99
CA THR A 12 0.22 -21.60 2.43
C THR A 12 1.72 -21.57 2.77
N ILE A 13 2.57 -22.29 2.03
CA ILE A 13 4.03 -22.24 2.20
C ILE A 13 4.58 -20.87 1.78
N VAL A 14 4.05 -20.25 0.73
CA VAL A 14 4.45 -18.90 0.32
C VAL A 14 3.99 -17.87 1.34
N TYR A 15 2.77 -17.95 1.85
CA TYR A 15 2.27 -17.07 2.91
C TYR A 15 3.00 -17.29 4.24
N ALA A 16 3.21 -18.53 4.65
CA ALA A 16 4.00 -18.86 5.85
C ALA A 16 5.45 -18.44 5.66
N GLY A 17 6.03 -18.64 4.47
CA GLY A 17 7.37 -18.18 4.10
C GLY A 17 7.47 -16.66 4.13
N MET A 18 6.49 -15.93 3.60
CA MET A 18 6.43 -14.47 3.76
C MET A 18 6.33 -14.09 5.23
N HIS A 19 5.50 -14.76 6.02
CA HIS A 19 5.35 -14.47 7.45
C HIS A 19 6.60 -14.81 8.27
N PHE A 20 7.40 -15.81 7.85
CA PHE A 20 8.59 -16.28 8.57
C PHE A 20 9.91 -15.66 8.07
N PHE A 21 9.99 -15.29 6.78
CA PHE A 21 11.18 -14.65 6.18
C PHE A 21 11.07 -13.13 6.15
N ILE A 22 9.87 -12.57 6.01
CA ILE A 22 9.74 -11.11 6.06
C ILE A 22 9.88 -10.64 7.51
N LEU A 23 9.52 -11.47 8.52
CA LEU A 23 9.72 -11.20 9.95
C LEU A 23 9.88 -12.50 10.78
N PRO A 24 11.07 -13.12 10.84
CA PRO A 24 11.30 -14.19 11.80
C PRO A 24 11.23 -13.66 13.24
N GLU A 25 10.45 -14.33 14.09
CA GLU A 25 10.50 -14.17 15.55
C GLU A 25 11.84 -14.72 16.12
N SER A 26 12.97 -14.07 15.81
CA SER A 26 14.28 -14.26 16.47
C SER A 26 15.36 -13.30 15.94
N PRO A 27 16.33 -12.81 16.76
CA PRO A 27 16.27 -12.46 18.18
C PRO A 27 16.21 -10.93 18.44
N ASP A 28 16.42 -10.06 17.44
CA ASP A 28 16.48 -8.59 17.63
C ASP A 28 15.31 -7.88 16.96
N VAL A 29 14.08 -8.21 17.38
CA VAL A 29 12.89 -7.44 17.00
C VAL A 29 12.64 -6.40 18.07
N THR A 30 12.86 -5.13 17.77
CA THR A 30 12.44 -4.04 18.66
C THR A 30 10.97 -3.78 18.43
N ARG A 31 10.13 -4.06 19.43
CA ARG A 31 8.69 -3.79 19.38
C ARG A 31 8.32 -2.60 20.25
N ILE A 32 7.51 -1.71 19.70
CA ILE A 32 6.95 -0.56 20.40
C ILE A 32 5.44 -0.69 20.30
N GLU A 33 4.80 -0.97 21.44
CA GLU A 33 3.34 -1.11 21.52
C GLU A 33 2.70 0.18 22.05
N ASN A 34 1.45 0.42 21.67
CA ASN A 34 0.59 1.49 22.20
C ASN A 34 1.23 2.88 22.12
N ILE A 35 1.86 3.19 20.99
CA ILE A 35 2.64 4.39 20.78
C ILE A 35 1.81 5.66 21.03
N THR A 36 0.72 5.80 20.29
CA THR A 36 -0.21 6.94 20.30
C THR A 36 -1.44 6.49 19.51
N PRO A 37 -2.68 6.83 19.92
CA PRO A 37 -3.85 6.62 19.09
C PRO A 37 -3.78 7.50 17.83
N LEU A 38 -3.97 6.91 16.66
CA LEU A 38 -4.17 7.60 15.39
C LEU A 38 -5.66 7.88 15.23
N GLU A 39 -6.03 9.16 15.14
CA GLU A 39 -7.38 9.56 14.78
C GLU A 39 -7.53 9.56 13.27
N SER A 40 -8.40 8.70 12.74
CA SER A 40 -8.66 8.59 11.31
C SER A 40 -10.11 8.98 11.04
N PRO A 41 -10.38 10.12 10.38
CA PRO A 41 -11.72 10.47 9.92
C PRO A 41 -12.29 9.41 8.97
N ALA A 42 -13.62 9.37 8.81
CA ALA A 42 -14.24 8.47 7.84
C ALA A 42 -13.68 8.75 6.44
N TYR A 43 -13.27 7.68 5.74
CA TYR A 43 -12.63 7.74 4.43
C TYR A 43 -11.28 8.48 4.40
N ASN A 44 -10.65 8.73 5.54
CA ASN A 44 -9.29 9.29 5.60
C ASN A 44 -8.40 8.42 6.51
N PRO A 45 -7.42 7.70 5.95
CA PRO A 45 -6.53 6.84 6.73
C PRO A 45 -5.47 7.58 7.55
N ALA A 46 -5.37 8.91 7.46
CA ALA A 46 -4.41 9.74 8.17
C ALA A 46 -2.96 9.22 8.00
N VAL A 47 -2.60 8.84 6.77
CA VAL A 47 -1.31 8.17 6.49
C VAL A 47 -0.11 9.09 6.67
N LEU A 48 -0.31 10.41 6.59
CA LEU A 48 0.72 11.39 6.89
C LEU A 48 1.00 11.47 8.40
N ASP A 49 -0.04 11.50 9.23
CA ASP A 49 0.11 11.47 10.69
C ASP A 49 0.73 10.15 11.15
N LEU A 50 0.35 9.03 10.52
CA LEU A 50 0.98 7.73 10.75
C LEU A 50 2.48 7.76 10.43
N TRP A 51 2.88 8.38 9.32
CA TRP A 51 4.30 8.54 8.97
C TRP A 51 5.06 9.35 10.01
N GLU A 52 4.50 10.47 10.47
CA GLU A 52 5.11 11.26 11.53
C GLU A 52 5.28 10.48 12.83
N ILE A 53 4.27 9.70 13.22
CA ILE A 53 4.34 8.82 14.40
C ILE A 53 5.44 7.78 14.21
N ALA A 54 5.51 7.13 13.04
CA ALA A 54 6.51 6.13 12.72
C ALA A 54 7.93 6.68 12.88
N VAL A 55 8.23 7.81 12.23
CA VAL A 55 9.56 8.45 12.27
C VAL A 55 9.93 8.87 13.69
N LYS A 56 9.02 9.52 14.43
CA LYS A 56 9.28 10.00 15.79
C LYS A 56 9.53 8.87 16.80
N ARG A 57 9.12 7.63 16.49
CA ARG A 57 9.03 6.55 17.48
C ARG A 57 9.95 5.38 17.18
N THR A 58 10.30 5.16 15.92
CA THR A 58 11.14 4.04 15.49
C THR A 58 12.62 4.39 15.35
N SER A 59 13.03 5.61 15.74
CA SER A 59 14.41 6.14 15.63
C SER A 59 15.01 6.13 14.21
N VAL A 60 14.22 5.78 13.20
CA VAL A 60 14.64 5.76 11.81
C VAL A 60 15.09 7.14 11.35
N GLU A 61 16.19 7.18 10.62
CA GLU A 61 16.67 8.36 9.92
C GLU A 61 15.74 8.64 8.73
N ASN A 62 14.83 9.60 8.89
CA ASN A 62 13.75 9.89 7.91
C ASN A 62 14.25 9.91 6.45
N GLU A 63 15.36 10.60 6.18
CA GLU A 63 15.88 10.76 4.80
C GLU A 63 16.36 9.45 4.16
N SER A 64 16.68 8.43 4.95
CA SER A 64 17.08 7.10 4.46
C SER A 64 15.87 6.22 4.10
N ALA A 65 14.66 6.65 4.47
CA ALA A 65 13.50 5.79 4.38
C ALA A 65 13.13 5.45 2.94
N THR A 66 12.79 4.18 2.71
CA THR A 66 12.34 3.66 1.42
C THR A 66 11.06 2.87 1.61
N LEU A 67 10.01 3.23 0.86
CA LEU A 67 8.72 2.55 0.97
C LEU A 67 8.81 1.14 0.40
N LEU A 68 8.36 0.16 1.19
CA LEU A 68 8.10 -1.18 0.70
C LEU A 68 6.64 -1.32 0.29
N ARG A 69 5.72 -1.03 1.22
CA ARG A 69 4.29 -1.24 1.02
C ARG A 69 3.46 -0.45 2.03
N LEU A 70 2.30 0.02 1.61
CA LEU A 70 1.21 0.44 2.48
C LEU A 70 -0.04 -0.34 2.09
N GLU A 71 -0.74 -0.87 3.08
CA GLU A 71 -2.04 -1.52 2.92
C GLU A 71 -3.03 -0.97 3.93
N THR A 72 -4.19 -0.53 3.45
CA THR A 72 -5.26 0.01 4.29
C THR A 72 -6.56 -0.71 3.98
N ASN A 73 -7.28 -1.16 5.01
CA ASN A 73 -8.63 -1.68 4.89
C ASN A 73 -9.64 -0.68 5.46
N ILE A 74 -10.61 -0.28 4.64
CA ILE A 74 -11.64 0.72 4.97
C ILE A 74 -13.01 0.06 4.83
N ALA A 75 -13.82 0.17 5.88
CA ALA A 75 -15.20 -0.30 5.88
C ALA A 75 -16.11 0.55 4.98
N GLY A 76 -17.30 0.04 4.65
CA GLY A 76 -18.28 0.75 3.81
C GLY A 76 -18.90 1.99 4.44
N ASP A 77 -18.71 2.20 5.74
CA ASP A 77 -19.04 3.45 6.45
C ASP A 77 -17.85 4.43 6.50
N GLY A 78 -16.73 4.07 5.86
CA GLY A 78 -15.49 4.85 5.86
C GLY A 78 -14.58 4.59 7.06
N ALA A 79 -14.97 3.74 8.02
CA ALA A 79 -14.13 3.45 9.17
C ALA A 79 -12.87 2.68 8.77
N VAL A 80 -11.71 3.20 9.15
CA VAL A 80 -10.42 2.51 8.95
C VAL A 80 -10.34 1.34 9.90
N ARG A 81 -10.23 0.13 9.36
CA ARG A 81 -10.15 -1.11 10.16
C ARG A 81 -8.72 -1.46 10.51
N VAL A 82 -7.83 -1.32 9.53
CA VAL A 82 -6.41 -1.63 9.69
C VAL A 82 -5.58 -0.82 8.71
N ILE A 83 -4.38 -0.43 9.15
CA ILE A 83 -3.31 0.06 8.29
C ILE A 83 -2.05 -0.76 8.58
N TRP A 84 -1.39 -1.23 7.54
CA TRP A 84 -0.04 -1.78 7.58
C TRP A 84 0.87 -0.91 6.73
N LEU A 85 1.89 -0.33 7.34
CA LEU A 85 2.94 0.40 6.66
C LEU A 85 4.26 -0.35 6.83
N TYR A 86 4.87 -0.71 5.71
CA TYR A 86 6.16 -1.36 5.62
C TYR A 86 7.15 -0.46 4.91
N PHE A 87 8.32 -0.26 5.50
CA PHE A 87 9.40 0.52 4.91
C PHE A 87 10.75 0.04 5.40
N TYR A 88 11.79 0.41 4.67
CA TYR A 88 13.18 0.27 5.09
C TYR A 88 13.72 1.62 5.51
N GLY A 89 14.71 1.64 6.38
CA GLY A 89 15.47 2.84 6.72
C GLY A 89 16.69 2.50 7.56
N GLU A 90 17.52 3.49 7.84
CA GLU A 90 18.69 3.39 8.69
C GLU A 90 18.38 3.84 10.12
N GLU A 91 18.97 3.17 11.11
CA GLU A 91 18.99 3.57 12.52
C GLU A 91 20.43 3.42 13.02
N GLY A 92 21.10 4.54 13.30
CA GLY A 92 22.48 4.51 13.80
C GLY A 92 23.49 3.93 12.82
N GLY A 93 23.25 4.10 11.52
CA GLY A 93 24.08 3.55 10.43
C GLY A 93 23.87 2.06 10.15
N GLU A 94 22.88 1.43 10.76
CA GLU A 94 22.46 0.06 10.45
C GLU A 94 21.15 0.07 9.67
N GLN A 95 20.98 -0.87 8.74
CA GLN A 95 19.77 -0.95 7.94
C GLN A 95 18.70 -1.80 8.64
N HIS A 96 17.48 -1.28 8.70
CA HIS A 96 16.33 -1.88 9.38
C HIS A 96 15.10 -1.94 8.47
N ALA A 97 14.34 -3.02 8.58
CA ALA A 97 13.00 -3.16 8.06
C ALA A 97 12.00 -2.81 9.18
N TYR A 98 11.03 -1.97 8.85
CA TYR A 98 10.02 -1.49 9.77
C TYR A 98 8.64 -1.94 9.32
N GLU A 99 7.82 -2.35 10.29
CA GLU A 99 6.39 -2.56 10.12
C GLU A 99 5.68 -1.71 11.17
N VAL A 100 4.76 -0.87 10.72
CA VAL A 100 3.88 -0.08 11.56
C VAL A 100 2.46 -0.53 11.29
N TYR A 101 1.78 -0.92 12.36
CA TYR A 101 0.42 -1.43 12.34
C TYR A 101 -0.50 -0.48 13.08
N VAL A 102 -1.66 -0.21 12.49
CA VAL A 102 -2.77 0.50 13.14
C VAL A 102 -3.93 -0.47 13.23
N GLY A 103 -4.30 -0.83 14.45
CA GLY A 103 -5.44 -1.71 14.70
C GLY A 103 -6.78 -0.98 14.77
N PRO A 104 -7.90 -1.72 14.89
CA PRO A 104 -9.22 -1.14 15.13
C PRO A 104 -9.19 -0.22 16.36
N GLY A 105 -9.71 1.00 16.22
CA GLY A 105 -9.65 2.02 17.29
C GLY A 105 -8.37 2.87 17.30
N GLY A 106 -7.53 2.77 16.27
CA GLY A 106 -6.41 3.69 16.05
C GLY A 106 -5.16 3.36 16.85
N THR A 107 -5.09 2.21 17.54
CA THR A 107 -3.89 1.85 18.31
C THR A 107 -2.73 1.56 17.36
N VAL A 108 -1.66 2.35 17.48
CA VAL A 108 -0.44 2.18 16.68
C VAL A 108 0.57 1.31 17.42
N SER A 109 1.10 0.31 16.72
CA SER A 109 2.30 -0.42 17.12
C SER A 109 3.33 -0.38 15.99
N ALA A 110 4.60 -0.46 16.36
CA ALA A 110 5.69 -0.54 15.41
C ALA A 110 6.62 -1.68 15.81
N LYS A 111 7.26 -2.29 14.81
CA LYS A 111 8.40 -3.15 15.03
C LYS A 111 9.48 -2.86 14.01
N SER A 112 10.73 -3.04 14.41
CA SER A 112 11.89 -2.96 13.53
C SER A 112 12.71 -4.24 13.62
N GLN A 113 13.41 -4.55 12.54
CA GLN A 113 14.33 -5.67 12.45
C GLN A 113 15.53 -5.27 11.59
N LYS A 114 16.72 -5.48 12.12
CA LYS A 114 17.97 -5.29 11.38
C LYS A 114 18.09 -6.28 10.21
N PHE A 115 18.62 -5.83 9.09
CA PHE A 115 18.99 -6.69 7.97
C PHE A 115 20.20 -6.13 7.19
N ASP A 116 20.91 -6.98 6.45
CA ASP A 116 22.26 -6.67 5.95
C ASP A 116 22.32 -6.12 4.52
N TYR A 117 21.21 -5.63 3.96
CA TYR A 117 21.15 -5.24 2.54
C TYR A 117 20.64 -3.81 2.36
N SER A 118 21.33 -2.99 1.56
CA SER A 118 20.80 -1.70 1.15
C SER A 118 19.61 -1.91 0.19
N VAL A 119 18.52 -1.19 0.41
CA VAL A 119 17.35 -1.25 -0.47
C VAL A 119 17.22 0.05 -1.24
N GLN A 120 17.02 -0.06 -2.55
CA GLN A 120 16.68 1.07 -3.40
C GLN A 120 15.16 1.21 -3.51
N GLY A 121 14.68 2.45 -3.55
CA GLY A 121 13.29 2.75 -3.82
C GLY A 121 13.00 4.23 -3.58
N VAL A 122 11.72 4.54 -3.39
CA VAL A 122 11.26 5.91 -3.23
C VAL A 122 10.92 6.17 -1.77
N HIS A 123 11.28 7.35 -1.29
CA HIS A 123 10.89 7.81 0.03
C HIS A 123 9.36 7.74 0.19
N PRO A 124 8.80 7.27 1.33
CA PRO A 124 7.34 7.12 1.50
C PRO A 124 6.54 8.41 1.30
N LEU A 125 7.04 9.52 1.86
CA LEU A 125 6.27 10.76 2.02
C LEU A 125 5.63 11.34 0.74
N PRO A 126 6.30 11.45 -0.43
CA PRO A 126 5.65 11.88 -1.67
C PRO A 126 4.45 11.01 -2.07
N LEU A 127 4.55 9.68 -1.93
CA LEU A 127 3.48 8.75 -2.29
C LEU A 127 2.33 8.80 -1.27
N LEU A 128 2.66 8.92 0.02
CA LEU A 128 1.66 9.06 1.09
C LEU A 128 0.86 10.35 0.94
N ARG A 129 1.48 11.46 0.48
CA ARG A 129 0.76 12.71 0.19
C ARG A 129 -0.27 12.56 -0.92
N GLU A 130 0.05 11.79 -1.95
CA GLU A 130 -0.93 11.53 -3.02
C GLU A 130 -2.09 10.68 -2.49
N ILE A 131 -1.84 9.69 -1.63
CA ILE A 131 -2.91 8.90 -0.99
C ILE A 131 -3.79 9.77 -0.11
N ASP A 132 -3.18 10.60 0.74
CA ASP A 132 -3.90 11.48 1.67
C ASP A 132 -4.77 12.51 0.94
N ALA A 133 -4.37 12.91 -0.27
CA ALA A 133 -5.13 13.83 -1.11
C ALA A 133 -6.32 13.18 -1.84
N ILE A 134 -6.38 11.86 -1.96
CA ILE A 134 -7.49 11.18 -2.65
C ILE A 134 -8.79 11.33 -1.85
N ALA A 135 -9.83 11.87 -2.49
CA ALA A 135 -11.19 11.87 -1.96
C ALA A 135 -11.79 10.45 -2.08
N LEU A 136 -11.51 9.60 -1.09
CA LEU A 136 -11.97 8.20 -1.08
C LEU A 136 -13.51 8.10 -0.98
N GLU A 137 -14.16 9.12 -0.42
CA GLU A 137 -15.61 9.28 -0.36
C GLU A 137 -16.27 9.48 -1.74
N ASP A 138 -15.51 9.86 -2.76
CA ASP A 138 -16.02 10.05 -4.13
C ASP A 138 -15.88 8.79 -4.99
N ILE A 139 -15.28 7.72 -4.44
CA ILE A 139 -15.08 6.47 -5.18
C ILE A 139 -16.42 5.74 -5.38
N PRO A 140 -16.77 5.31 -6.61
CA PRO A 140 -18.09 4.76 -6.93
C PRO A 140 -18.53 3.54 -6.11
N PHE A 141 -17.59 2.78 -5.56
CA PHE A 141 -17.85 1.57 -4.78
C PHE A 141 -17.56 1.73 -3.28
N ARG A 142 -17.45 2.97 -2.79
CA ARG A 142 -17.09 3.25 -1.38
C ARG A 142 -17.97 2.52 -0.36
N ASP A 143 -19.27 2.37 -0.64
CA ASP A 143 -20.25 1.83 0.31
C ASP A 143 -20.03 0.32 0.56
N ARG A 144 -19.24 -0.35 -0.29
CA ARG A 144 -18.80 -1.75 -0.10
C ARG A 144 -17.58 -1.84 0.84
N GLY A 145 -16.97 -0.72 1.15
CA GLY A 145 -15.62 -0.65 1.68
C GLY A 145 -14.58 -0.96 0.61
N MET A 146 -13.32 -0.71 0.94
CA MET A 146 -12.22 -0.85 0.00
C MET A 146 -10.92 -1.22 0.69
N THR A 147 -10.03 -1.85 -0.07
CA THR A 147 -8.63 -2.00 0.29
C THR A 147 -7.80 -1.11 -0.63
N ILE A 148 -6.91 -0.32 -0.03
CA ILE A 148 -5.90 0.48 -0.72
C ILE A 148 -4.58 -0.24 -0.54
N LEU A 149 -3.91 -0.53 -1.65
CA LEU A 149 -2.58 -1.12 -1.68
C LEU A 149 -1.64 -0.19 -2.45
N LEU A 150 -0.65 0.36 -1.77
CA LEU A 150 0.49 1.04 -2.40
C LEU A 150 1.71 0.14 -2.28
N SER A 151 2.30 -0.25 -3.39
CA SER A 151 3.50 -1.10 -3.39
C SER A 151 4.36 -0.82 -4.62
N ALA A 152 5.65 -1.16 -4.52
CA ALA A 152 6.49 -1.30 -5.69
C ALA A 152 5.90 -2.39 -6.62
N ASN A 153 6.05 -2.17 -7.93
CA ASN A 153 5.56 -2.98 -9.05
C ASN A 153 5.02 -4.39 -8.69
N ALA A 154 3.68 -4.53 -8.69
CA ALA A 154 3.01 -5.77 -8.35
C ALA A 154 2.64 -6.67 -9.56
N TYR A 155 2.67 -6.15 -10.80
CA TYR A 155 2.05 -6.84 -11.95
C TYR A 155 2.82 -6.77 -13.27
N GLY A 156 4.05 -6.24 -13.29
CA GLY A 156 4.88 -6.15 -14.49
C GLY A 156 4.87 -4.77 -15.15
N ASP A 157 5.59 -4.63 -16.25
CA ASP A 157 5.91 -3.36 -16.92
C ASP A 157 4.78 -2.74 -17.75
N HIS A 158 3.76 -3.53 -18.13
CA HIS A 158 2.71 -3.11 -19.05
C HIS A 158 1.31 -3.16 -18.44
N TYR A 159 0.61 -2.01 -18.41
CA TYR A 159 -0.77 -1.90 -17.92
C TYR A 159 -1.71 -1.37 -19.02
N ASN A 160 -2.90 -1.96 -19.10
CA ASN A 160 -3.99 -1.52 -19.96
C ASN A 160 -5.36 -1.85 -19.29
N GLU A 161 -6.46 -1.52 -19.96
CA GLU A 161 -7.83 -1.69 -19.47
C GLU A 161 -8.21 -3.13 -19.05
N THR A 162 -7.46 -4.17 -19.46
CA THR A 162 -7.73 -5.55 -19.01
C THR A 162 -7.34 -5.81 -17.55
N ARG A 163 -6.55 -4.91 -16.95
CA ARG A 163 -6.09 -5.02 -15.55
C ARG A 163 -6.96 -4.26 -14.55
N GLY A 164 -7.92 -3.47 -15.04
CA GLY A 164 -8.68 -2.52 -14.24
C GLY A 164 -8.70 -1.16 -14.91
N ARG A 165 -9.40 -0.21 -14.29
CA ARG A 165 -9.40 1.18 -14.78
C ARG A 165 -8.13 1.87 -14.32
N LEU A 166 -7.38 2.41 -15.28
CA LEU A 166 -6.11 3.07 -15.01
C LEU A 166 -6.30 4.58 -14.89
N TYR A 167 -5.59 5.18 -13.95
CA TYR A 167 -5.59 6.62 -13.76
C TYR A 167 -4.20 7.15 -13.45
N GLU A 168 -3.90 8.36 -13.91
CA GLU A 168 -2.92 9.22 -13.26
C GLU A 168 -3.62 9.89 -12.07
N VAL A 169 -3.03 9.84 -10.88
CA VAL A 169 -3.46 10.60 -9.72
C VAL A 169 -2.53 11.78 -9.48
N SER A 170 -3.14 12.95 -9.24
CA SER A 170 -2.40 14.13 -8.80
C SER A 170 -3.29 15.04 -7.97
N ASN A 171 -2.85 15.37 -6.76
CA ASN A 171 -3.59 16.22 -5.82
C ASN A 171 -5.03 15.73 -5.63
N GLY A 172 -5.21 14.42 -5.50
CA GLY A 172 -6.51 13.77 -5.32
C GLY A 172 -7.38 13.61 -6.57
N GLY A 173 -7.01 14.25 -7.69
CA GLY A 173 -7.73 14.14 -8.95
C GLY A 173 -7.33 12.89 -9.74
N PHE A 174 -8.32 12.20 -10.32
CA PHE A 174 -8.09 11.06 -11.21
C PHE A 174 -8.21 11.47 -12.68
N ARG A 175 -7.13 11.29 -13.45
CA ARG A 175 -7.12 11.47 -14.90
C ARG A 175 -7.08 10.12 -15.61
N PRO A 176 -8.06 9.77 -16.45
CA PRO A 176 -8.11 8.47 -17.12
C PRO A 176 -6.86 8.17 -17.97
N VAL A 177 -6.35 6.95 -17.83
CA VAL A 177 -5.26 6.40 -18.63
C VAL A 177 -5.77 5.14 -19.33
N LYS A 178 -5.50 5.01 -20.62
CA LYS A 178 -5.84 3.83 -21.41
C LYS A 178 -4.75 2.77 -21.34
N LYS A 179 -3.49 3.20 -21.36
CA LYS A 179 -2.31 2.33 -21.37
C LYS A 179 -1.11 3.06 -20.79
N VAL A 180 -0.32 2.36 -19.98
CA VAL A 180 1.00 2.80 -19.54
C VAL A 180 1.99 1.65 -19.66
N THR A 181 3.22 1.97 -20.05
CA THR A 181 4.33 1.00 -20.13
C THR A 181 5.57 1.61 -19.49
N PHE A 182 6.20 0.86 -18.61
CA PHE A 182 7.42 1.23 -17.90
C PHE A 182 8.62 0.47 -18.47
N GLY A 183 9.80 1.08 -18.40
CA GLY A 183 11.03 0.42 -18.81
C GLY A 183 11.56 -0.53 -17.73
N PRO A 184 12.50 -1.42 -18.09
CA PRO A 184 13.08 -2.40 -17.15
C PRO A 184 13.84 -1.75 -15.99
N ASP A 185 14.35 -0.53 -16.18
CA ASP A 185 15.14 0.21 -15.19
C ASP A 185 14.29 1.22 -14.40
N ALA A 186 12.99 1.34 -14.69
CA ALA A 186 12.12 2.26 -13.99
C ALA A 186 11.79 1.70 -12.59
N TYR A 187 11.81 2.58 -11.58
CA TYR A 187 11.25 2.30 -10.26
C TYR A 187 9.93 3.06 -10.14
N TRP A 188 8.83 2.32 -10.05
CA TRP A 188 7.50 2.88 -9.93
C TRP A 188 6.67 2.15 -8.87
N TYR A 189 5.70 2.88 -8.36
CA TYR A 189 4.71 2.37 -7.42
C TYR A 189 3.33 2.39 -8.07
N THR A 190 2.46 1.52 -7.56
CA THR A 190 1.06 1.50 -7.96
C THR A 190 0.20 1.65 -6.73
N ILE A 191 -0.80 2.53 -6.80
CA ILE A 191 -1.88 2.61 -5.82
C ILE A 191 -3.07 1.83 -6.40
N THR A 192 -3.38 0.68 -5.81
CA THR A 192 -4.51 -0.16 -6.21
C THR A 192 -5.63 -0.02 -5.20
N ILE A 193 -6.82 0.37 -5.67
CA ILE A 193 -8.03 0.49 -4.84
C ILE A 193 -9.02 -0.58 -5.29
N THR A 194 -9.33 -1.51 -4.39
CA THR A 194 -10.18 -2.67 -4.69
C THR A 194 -11.39 -2.68 -3.76
N PRO A 195 -12.63 -2.80 -4.27
CA PRO A 195 -13.80 -2.95 -3.41
C PRO A 195 -13.80 -4.29 -2.67
N HIS A 196 -14.38 -4.35 -1.48
CA HIS A 196 -14.63 -5.64 -0.84
C HIS A 196 -15.63 -6.48 -1.66
N ARG A 197 -15.38 -7.80 -1.75
CA ARG A 197 -16.19 -8.73 -2.55
C ARG A 197 -17.42 -9.28 -1.82
N ASP A 198 -17.49 -9.09 -0.50
CA ASP A 198 -18.49 -9.72 0.37
C ASP A 198 -19.80 -8.94 0.50
N THR A 199 -19.89 -7.77 -0.13
CA THR A 199 -21.11 -6.96 -0.17
C THR A 199 -21.79 -7.18 -1.53
N GLU A 200 -23.08 -7.53 -1.54
CA GLU A 200 -23.85 -7.69 -2.77
C GLU A 200 -23.60 -6.49 -3.71
N PRO A 201 -23.29 -6.73 -5.00
CA PRO A 201 -23.14 -5.64 -5.94
C PRO A 201 -24.46 -4.85 -5.97
N PRO A 202 -24.42 -3.50 -5.91
CA PRO A 202 -25.64 -2.73 -6.06
C PRO A 202 -26.31 -3.09 -7.40
N LEU A 203 -27.64 -3.10 -7.43
CA LEU A 203 -28.51 -3.35 -8.60
C LEU A 203 -28.32 -2.35 -9.77
N SER A 204 -27.23 -1.58 -9.78
CA SER A 204 -26.88 -0.57 -10.77
C SER A 204 -26.41 -1.22 -12.07
N THR A 205 -27.09 -0.85 -13.15
CA THR A 205 -26.96 -1.30 -14.55
C THR A 205 -25.67 -0.89 -15.27
N GLY A 206 -24.59 -0.56 -14.54
CA GLY A 206 -23.28 -0.26 -15.10
C GLY A 206 -22.19 -1.10 -14.45
N GLU A 207 -21.32 -1.73 -15.25
CA GLU A 207 -20.12 -2.43 -14.75
C GLU A 207 -19.31 -1.47 -13.87
N LEU A 208 -19.40 -1.67 -12.54
CA LEU A 208 -18.51 -1.03 -11.59
C LEU A 208 -17.10 -1.58 -11.82
N PRO A 209 -16.05 -0.73 -11.80
CA PRO A 209 -14.69 -1.22 -11.98
C PRO A 209 -14.33 -2.26 -10.91
N ASP A 210 -13.81 -3.40 -11.36
CA ASP A 210 -13.33 -4.47 -10.47
C ASP A 210 -12.15 -4.02 -9.59
N CYS A 211 -11.39 -3.04 -10.05
CA CYS A 211 -10.38 -2.29 -9.29
C CYS A 211 -10.00 -1.00 -10.03
N MET A 212 -9.47 -0.04 -9.28
CA MET A 212 -8.80 1.14 -9.81
C MET A 212 -7.29 0.98 -9.59
N ILE A 213 -6.50 1.14 -10.64
CA ILE A 213 -5.03 1.16 -10.55
C ILE A 213 -4.59 2.57 -10.90
N THR A 214 -3.90 3.23 -9.98
CA THR A 214 -3.49 4.60 -10.16
C THR A 214 -1.98 4.76 -10.00
N PHE A 215 -1.45 5.68 -10.78
CA PHE A 215 -0.03 6.02 -10.87
C PHE A 215 0.12 7.48 -10.47
N THR A 216 1.10 7.80 -9.63
CA THR A 216 1.38 9.19 -9.31
C THR A 216 2.00 9.90 -10.51
N ARG A 217 2.06 11.23 -10.47
CA ARG A 217 2.82 12.00 -11.46
C ARG A 217 4.27 11.61 -11.56
N GLN A 218 4.89 11.26 -10.44
CA GLN A 218 6.28 10.81 -10.41
C GLN A 218 6.43 9.50 -11.19
N ASP A 219 5.51 8.56 -11.00
CA ASP A 219 5.51 7.28 -11.74
C ASP A 219 5.29 7.52 -13.24
N ILE A 220 4.28 8.31 -13.60
CA ILE A 220 3.97 8.64 -15.00
C ILE A 220 5.15 9.32 -15.71
N ALA A 221 5.93 10.15 -15.01
CA ALA A 221 7.08 10.84 -15.58
C ALA A 221 8.23 9.89 -15.97
N VAL A 222 8.33 8.72 -15.35
CA VAL A 222 9.36 7.70 -15.67
C VAL A 222 8.83 6.58 -16.58
N ALA A 223 7.57 6.66 -17.01
CA ALA A 223 7.01 5.71 -17.96
C ALA A 223 7.62 5.91 -19.36
N GLU A 224 7.88 4.82 -20.07
CA GLU A 224 8.33 4.86 -21.48
C GLU A 224 7.22 5.34 -22.41
N SER A 225 5.97 4.98 -22.11
CA SER A 225 4.81 5.43 -22.88
C SER A 225 3.54 5.50 -22.04
N VAL A 226 2.73 6.52 -22.32
CA VAL A 226 1.42 6.74 -21.69
C VAL A 226 0.42 7.14 -22.78
N VAL A 227 -0.72 6.48 -22.79
CA VAL A 227 -1.86 6.82 -23.64
C VAL A 227 -3.00 7.22 -22.73
N TYR A 228 -3.40 8.49 -22.81
CA TYR A 228 -4.56 9.00 -22.06
C TYR A 228 -5.88 8.62 -22.76
N GLY A 229 -6.92 8.47 -21.95
CA GLY A 229 -8.29 8.18 -22.38
C GLY A 229 -9.13 9.43 -22.59
#